data_AF-A0AAU3Y6Y4-F1
#
_entry.id   AF-A0AAU3Y6Y4-F1
#
_cell.length_a   1.000
_cell.length_b   1.000
_cell.length_c   1.000
_cell.angle_alpha   90.00
_cell.angle_beta   90.00
_cell.angle_gamma   90.00
#
_symmetry.space_group_name_H-M   'P 1'
#
loop_
_entity.id
_entity.type
_entity.pdbx_description
1 polymer ?
#
loop_
_entity_poly.entity_id
_entity_poly.type
_entity_poly.pdbx_seq_one_letter_code
_entity_poly.pdbx_strand_id
1 'polypeptide(L)'
;MTTATVPRTQDLSEGALGMALLAIERRDLSTARRRLAQATARGVSTGRNASLFHGAPALEFVLARAHGAGDDVRAAVDRVVDARLAAAHRRQASGALPHLAEWDLIRGLTGLAALLLARRPTAPRLPDVLACLVALAQPARGEGRMLPGWWSAVGPDGKEMVGGHGNNGMAHGIAGPLAVLSLSLRAGVSVPGQEEAVGTFATWLNRHGTHYWSAAAHLNAEQPPASEPARQSWCYGQPGIARAQQLAALALGDHARRQAAEDTVGNILTDPLRLARITDSTLCHGWAGLLMVTRAVAADSPAPARFAPIIQDLHRRLAADWEHLPKPGFMEGRAGAQLALNADGTTAWTRVLLLA
;
A
#
# COMPACT_ATOMS: atom_id res chain seq x y z
N MET A 1 -22.37 0.39 -27.57
CA MET A 1 -22.08 0.33 -26.13
C MET A 1 -21.19 1.51 -25.78
N THR A 2 -21.76 2.59 -25.26
CA THR A 2 -21.00 3.73 -24.74
C THR A 2 -20.24 3.27 -23.51
N THR A 3 -18.91 3.28 -23.58
CA THR A 3 -18.02 3.11 -22.43
C THR A 3 -18.33 4.23 -21.43
N ALA A 4 -19.12 3.91 -20.41
CA ALA A 4 -19.38 4.85 -19.33
C ALA A 4 -18.04 5.23 -18.70
N THR A 5 -17.62 6.49 -18.91
CA THR A 5 -16.41 7.02 -18.31
C THR A 5 -16.54 6.91 -16.79
N VAL A 6 -15.70 6.09 -16.17
CA VAL A 6 -15.68 5.91 -14.71
C VAL A 6 -15.56 7.30 -14.05
N PRO A 7 -16.44 7.67 -13.12
CA PRO A 7 -16.34 8.96 -12.44
C PRO A 7 -15.01 9.07 -11.66
N ARG A 8 -14.03 9.81 -12.19
CA ARG A 8 -12.75 10.09 -11.52
C ARG A 8 -12.89 10.96 -10.26
N THR A 9 -14.09 11.48 -9.98
CA THR A 9 -14.35 12.32 -8.80
C THR A 9 -14.23 11.54 -7.49
N GLN A 10 -14.39 10.22 -7.53
CA GLN A 10 -14.34 9.31 -6.37
C GLN A 10 -12.96 8.73 -6.10
N ASP A 11 -11.92 9.19 -6.82
CA ASP A 11 -10.56 8.75 -6.56
C ASP A 11 -10.06 9.34 -5.25
N LEU A 12 -9.57 8.49 -4.35
CA LEU A 12 -8.78 8.95 -3.20
C LEU A 12 -7.45 9.50 -3.67
N SER A 13 -6.85 8.89 -4.70
CA SER A 13 -5.55 9.28 -5.23
C SER A 13 -5.54 10.69 -5.78
N GLU A 14 -6.33 10.98 -6.82
CA GLU A 14 -6.30 12.28 -7.50
C GLU A 14 -7.66 13.01 -7.53
N GLY A 15 -8.66 12.46 -6.85
CA GLY A 15 -10.04 12.95 -6.88
C GLY A 15 -10.45 13.77 -5.67
N ALA A 16 -11.76 13.99 -5.55
CA ALA A 16 -12.33 14.84 -4.51
C ALA A 16 -12.22 14.20 -3.10
N LEU A 17 -12.14 12.87 -3.00
CA LEU A 17 -11.94 12.19 -1.72
C LEU A 17 -10.58 12.51 -1.09
N GLY A 18 -9.50 12.57 -1.88
CA GLY A 18 -8.17 12.96 -1.40
C GLY A 18 -8.13 14.39 -0.89
N MET A 19 -8.80 15.31 -1.58
CA MET A 19 -8.93 16.69 -1.13
C MET A 19 -9.83 16.83 0.12
N ALA A 20 -10.88 16.01 0.24
CA ALA A 20 -11.71 15.96 1.43
C ALA A 20 -10.91 15.50 2.65
N LEU A 21 -10.03 14.50 2.48
CA LEU A 21 -9.16 13.98 3.53
C LEU A 21 -8.25 15.08 4.11
N LEU A 22 -7.60 15.88 3.25
CA LEU A 22 -6.82 17.03 3.71
C LEU A 22 -7.67 18.04 4.49
N ALA A 23 -8.89 18.34 4.01
CA ALA A 23 -9.78 19.27 4.69
C ALA A 23 -10.21 18.75 6.08
N ILE A 24 -10.43 17.44 6.22
CA ILE A 24 -10.71 16.79 7.50
C ILE A 24 -9.53 16.92 8.46
N GLU A 25 -8.30 16.63 8.00
CA GLU A 25 -7.08 16.81 8.82
C GLU A 25 -6.96 18.25 9.33
N ARG A 26 -7.25 19.23 8.48
CA ARG A 26 -7.24 20.66 8.82
C ARG A 26 -8.43 21.13 9.64
N ARG A 27 -9.37 20.23 9.98
CA ARG A 27 -10.64 20.54 10.65
C ARG A 27 -11.52 21.55 9.89
N ASP A 28 -11.32 21.70 8.57
CA ASP A 28 -12.18 22.48 7.68
C ASP A 28 -13.34 21.61 7.17
N LEU A 29 -14.33 21.43 8.04
CA LEU A 29 -15.50 20.61 7.75
C LEU A 29 -16.34 21.18 6.59
N SER A 30 -16.27 22.49 6.33
CA SER A 30 -17.01 23.12 5.23
C SER A 30 -16.47 22.63 3.88
N THR A 31 -15.15 22.65 3.71
CA THR A 31 -14.49 22.20 2.49
C THR A 31 -14.59 20.69 2.37
N ALA A 32 -14.44 19.95 3.47
CA ALA A 32 -14.62 18.50 3.49
C ALA A 32 -16.01 18.11 2.95
N ARG A 33 -17.09 18.73 3.45
CA ARG A 33 -18.46 18.46 2.97
C ARG A 33 -18.64 18.77 1.49
N ARG A 34 -18.13 19.91 0.99
CA ARG A 34 -18.21 20.25 -0.45
C ARG A 34 -17.50 19.22 -1.32
N ARG A 35 -16.31 18.77 -0.90
CA ARG A 35 -15.54 17.75 -1.62
C ARG A 35 -16.19 16.37 -1.58
N LEU A 36 -16.76 15.98 -0.44
CA LEU A 36 -17.53 14.73 -0.32
C LEU A 36 -18.77 14.76 -1.23
N ALA A 37 -19.54 15.86 -1.22
CA ALA A 37 -20.67 16.04 -2.11
C ALA A 37 -20.27 15.98 -3.59
N GLN A 38 -19.14 16.59 -3.96
CA GLN A 38 -18.56 16.49 -5.31
C GLN A 38 -18.20 15.03 -5.67
N ALA A 39 -17.61 14.28 -4.74
CA ALA A 39 -17.24 12.88 -4.97
C ALA A 39 -18.48 12.02 -5.24
N THR A 40 -19.56 12.21 -4.47
CA THR A 40 -20.75 11.34 -4.47
C THR A 40 -21.89 11.84 -5.35
N ALA A 41 -21.75 12.98 -6.03
CA ALA A 41 -22.82 13.62 -6.82
C ALA A 41 -23.44 12.73 -7.91
N ARG A 42 -22.71 11.70 -8.38
CA ARG A 42 -23.17 10.74 -9.40
C ARG A 42 -23.34 9.32 -8.85
N GLY A 43 -23.62 9.21 -7.55
CA GLY A 43 -23.61 7.94 -6.83
C GLY A 43 -22.22 7.50 -6.43
N VAL A 44 -22.10 6.30 -5.85
CA VAL A 44 -20.85 5.75 -5.33
C VAL A 44 -20.57 4.41 -6.02
N SER A 45 -19.37 4.24 -6.56
CA SER A 45 -18.99 2.99 -7.22
C SER A 45 -18.83 1.86 -6.22
N THR A 46 -19.57 0.77 -6.44
CA THR A 46 -19.46 -0.50 -5.71
C THR A 46 -19.11 -1.65 -6.67
N GLY A 47 -18.64 -1.32 -7.88
CA GLY A 47 -18.33 -2.31 -8.91
C GLY A 47 -16.93 -2.89 -8.82
N ARG A 48 -16.49 -3.58 -9.89
CA ARG A 48 -15.15 -4.19 -10.01
C ARG A 48 -13.97 -3.22 -9.94
N ASN A 49 -14.21 -1.92 -9.97
CA ASN A 49 -13.19 -0.89 -9.82
C ASN A 49 -13.13 -0.31 -8.39
N ALA A 50 -14.07 -0.68 -7.51
CA ALA A 50 -14.06 -0.22 -6.12
C ALA A 50 -12.91 -0.85 -5.35
N SER A 51 -12.14 -0.02 -4.65
CA SER A 51 -10.96 -0.38 -3.87
C SER A 51 -10.73 0.64 -2.75
N LEU A 52 -9.70 0.45 -1.93
CA LEU A 52 -9.28 1.45 -0.94
C LEU A 52 -9.01 2.84 -1.55
N PHE A 53 -8.66 2.91 -2.84
CA PHE A 53 -8.33 4.16 -3.53
C PHE A 53 -9.43 4.67 -4.46
N HIS A 54 -10.56 3.97 -4.60
CA HIS A 54 -11.68 4.39 -5.44
C HIS A 54 -13.04 3.87 -4.95
N GLY A 55 -14.08 4.70 -5.03
CA GLY A 55 -15.47 4.27 -4.80
C GLY A 55 -15.83 4.09 -3.33
N ALA A 56 -16.72 3.14 -3.03
CA ALA A 56 -17.26 2.95 -1.67
C ALA A 56 -16.18 2.71 -0.60
N PRO A 57 -15.14 1.87 -0.80
CA PRO A 57 -14.14 1.65 0.24
C PRO A 57 -13.28 2.90 0.49
N ALA A 58 -12.94 3.66 -0.55
CA ALA A 58 -12.28 4.96 -0.40
C ALA A 58 -13.15 5.98 0.35
N LEU A 59 -14.45 6.02 0.03
CA LEU A 59 -15.40 6.90 0.73
C LEU A 59 -15.51 6.53 2.21
N GLU A 60 -15.65 5.23 2.51
CA GLU A 60 -15.67 4.74 3.89
C GLU A 60 -14.39 5.15 4.63
N PHE A 61 -13.23 4.95 3.98
CA PHE A 61 -11.95 5.33 4.56
C PHE A 61 -11.93 6.80 4.97
N VAL A 62 -12.32 7.72 4.07
CA VAL A 62 -12.33 9.16 4.35
C VAL A 62 -13.36 9.53 5.41
N LEU A 63 -14.59 9.01 5.34
CA LEU A 63 -15.63 9.29 6.33
C LEU A 63 -15.24 8.80 7.74
N ALA A 64 -14.54 7.68 7.83
CA ALA A 64 -14.06 7.15 9.11
C ALA A 64 -13.04 8.09 9.79
N ARG A 65 -12.32 8.95 9.03
CA ARG A 65 -11.40 9.98 9.57
C ARG A 65 -12.13 11.16 10.21
N ALA A 66 -13.40 11.35 9.86
CA ALA A 66 -14.29 12.35 10.45
C ALA A 66 -15.30 11.71 11.42
N HIS A 67 -15.06 10.49 11.90
CA HIS A 67 -15.97 9.73 12.77
C HIS A 67 -17.40 9.52 12.21
N GLY A 68 -17.55 9.51 10.87
CA GLY A 68 -18.86 9.61 10.21
C GLY A 68 -19.17 8.53 9.17
N ALA A 69 -18.51 7.37 9.20
CA ALA A 69 -18.83 6.28 8.26
C ALA A 69 -20.18 5.61 8.65
N GLY A 70 -21.25 5.96 7.95
CA GLY A 70 -22.58 5.39 8.16
C GLY A 70 -22.71 3.93 7.68
N ASP A 71 -23.73 3.23 8.20
CA ASP A 71 -23.89 1.78 7.99
C ASP A 71 -24.19 1.41 6.54
N ASP A 72 -24.87 2.26 5.76
CA ASP A 72 -25.12 2.03 4.33
C ASP A 72 -23.83 1.96 3.52
N VAL A 73 -22.85 2.81 3.84
CA VAL A 73 -21.54 2.82 3.18
C VAL A 73 -20.77 1.55 3.55
N ARG A 74 -20.78 1.16 4.82
CA ARG A 74 -20.15 -0.09 5.28
C ARG A 74 -20.78 -1.32 4.63
N ALA A 75 -22.10 -1.38 4.54
CA ALA A 75 -22.81 -2.46 3.86
C ALA A 75 -22.48 -2.52 2.36
N ALA A 76 -22.30 -1.37 1.70
CA ALA A 76 -21.86 -1.31 0.32
C ALA A 76 -20.43 -1.84 0.15
N VAL A 77 -19.51 -1.47 1.05
CA VAL A 77 -18.14 -2.00 1.06
C VAL A 77 -18.11 -3.50 1.34
N ASP A 78 -18.95 -3.98 2.24
CA ASP A 78 -19.06 -5.39 2.56
C ASP A 78 -19.49 -6.22 1.33
N ARG A 79 -20.44 -5.71 0.52
CA ARG A 79 -20.78 -6.33 -0.78
C ARG A 79 -19.62 -6.32 -1.77
N VAL A 80 -18.81 -5.26 -1.79
CA VAL A 80 -17.59 -5.21 -2.62
C VAL A 80 -16.62 -6.31 -2.17
N VAL A 81 -16.38 -6.44 -0.86
CA VAL A 81 -15.50 -7.47 -0.29
C VAL A 81 -15.99 -8.87 -0.64
N ASP A 82 -17.29 -9.15 -0.44
CA ASP A 82 -17.88 -10.46 -0.75
C ASP A 82 -17.70 -10.83 -2.23
N ALA A 83 -17.91 -9.86 -3.14
CA ALA A 83 -17.68 -10.07 -4.57
C ALA A 83 -16.21 -10.33 -4.94
N ARG A 84 -15.27 -9.67 -4.25
CA ARG A 84 -13.82 -9.87 -4.45
C ARG A 84 -13.36 -11.23 -3.95
N LEU A 85 -13.82 -11.64 -2.77
CA LEU A 85 -13.56 -12.97 -2.21
C LEU A 85 -14.07 -14.07 -3.15
N ALA A 86 -15.31 -13.94 -3.61
CA ALA A 86 -15.88 -14.89 -4.57
C ALA A 86 -15.08 -14.97 -5.88
N ALA A 87 -14.53 -13.86 -6.37
CA ALA A 87 -13.67 -13.85 -7.55
C ALA A 87 -12.32 -14.52 -7.30
N ALA A 88 -11.67 -14.22 -6.17
CA ALA A 88 -10.41 -14.83 -5.77
C ALA A 88 -10.55 -16.35 -5.61
N HIS A 89 -11.59 -16.83 -4.93
CA HIS A 89 -11.87 -18.26 -4.77
C HIS A 89 -12.11 -18.97 -6.11
N ARG A 90 -12.85 -18.36 -7.04
CA ARG A 90 -13.04 -18.94 -8.39
C ARG A 90 -11.72 -19.08 -9.15
N ARG A 91 -10.83 -18.09 -9.05
CA ARG A 91 -9.50 -18.16 -9.68
C ARG A 91 -8.63 -19.21 -8.99
N GLN A 92 -8.63 -19.29 -7.66
CA GLN A 92 -7.88 -20.32 -6.94
C GLN A 92 -8.33 -21.73 -7.38
N ALA A 93 -9.64 -21.96 -7.49
CA ALA A 93 -10.19 -23.21 -7.95
C ALA A 93 -9.81 -23.57 -9.40
N SER A 94 -9.59 -22.57 -10.27
CA SER A 94 -9.12 -22.81 -11.64
C SER A 94 -7.62 -23.03 -11.77
N GLY A 95 -6.84 -22.77 -10.71
CA GLY A 95 -5.38 -22.83 -10.74
C GLY A 95 -4.72 -21.70 -11.56
N ALA A 96 -5.50 -20.70 -11.99
CA ALA A 96 -4.97 -19.60 -12.78
C ALA A 96 -4.10 -18.64 -11.94
N LEU A 97 -3.08 -18.06 -12.58
CA LEU A 97 -2.25 -17.02 -11.98
C LEU A 97 -3.07 -15.76 -11.67
N PRO A 98 -2.82 -15.08 -10.55
CA PRO A 98 -3.56 -13.89 -10.19
C PRO A 98 -3.14 -12.67 -11.02
N HIS A 99 -4.12 -11.78 -11.24
CA HIS A 99 -3.83 -10.41 -11.66
C HIS A 99 -3.47 -9.56 -10.44
N LEU A 100 -2.53 -8.61 -10.55
CA LEU A 100 -2.12 -7.74 -9.43
C LEU A 100 -3.31 -7.10 -8.69
N ALA A 101 -4.30 -6.62 -9.45
CA ALA A 101 -5.53 -6.00 -8.91
C ALA A 101 -6.43 -6.92 -8.07
N GLU A 102 -6.15 -8.23 -8.01
CA GLU A 102 -6.82 -9.14 -7.06
C GLU A 102 -6.31 -8.90 -5.64
N TRP A 103 -5.01 -8.68 -5.47
CA TRP A 103 -4.37 -8.73 -4.15
C TRP A 103 -3.57 -7.49 -3.79
N ASP A 104 -3.26 -6.60 -4.73
CA ASP A 104 -2.46 -5.40 -4.48
C ASP A 104 -3.11 -4.42 -3.48
N LEU A 105 -2.31 -3.46 -2.98
CA LEU A 105 -2.78 -2.43 -2.05
C LEU A 105 -3.73 -1.43 -2.73
N ILE A 106 -3.43 -1.05 -3.98
CA ILE A 106 -4.15 0.04 -4.65
C ILE A 106 -5.56 -0.36 -5.10
N ARG A 107 -5.73 -1.59 -5.57
CA ARG A 107 -6.95 -2.09 -6.23
C ARG A 107 -7.51 -3.37 -5.59
N GLY A 108 -6.67 -4.14 -4.93
CA GLY A 108 -6.97 -5.49 -4.47
C GLY A 108 -7.30 -5.63 -2.99
N LEU A 109 -7.29 -6.90 -2.56
CA LEU A 109 -7.65 -7.35 -1.22
C LEU A 109 -6.75 -6.78 -0.12
N THR A 110 -5.49 -6.44 -0.39
CA THR A 110 -4.61 -5.81 0.61
C THR A 110 -5.16 -4.46 1.07
N GLY A 111 -5.63 -3.62 0.14
CA GLY A 111 -6.24 -2.34 0.52
C GLY A 111 -7.55 -2.51 1.27
N LEU A 112 -8.35 -3.50 0.89
CA LEU A 112 -9.58 -3.83 1.62
C LEU A 112 -9.28 -4.34 3.02
N ALA A 113 -8.29 -5.21 3.21
CA ALA A 113 -7.83 -5.67 4.52
C ALA A 113 -7.41 -4.49 5.41
N ALA A 114 -6.68 -3.52 4.87
CA ALA A 114 -6.27 -2.32 5.61
C ALA A 114 -7.47 -1.50 6.11
N LEU A 115 -8.51 -1.35 5.28
CA LEU A 115 -9.75 -0.68 5.67
C LEU A 115 -10.49 -1.45 6.76
N LEU A 116 -10.69 -2.76 6.56
CA LEU A 116 -11.45 -3.62 7.47
C LEU A 116 -10.76 -3.75 8.84
N LEU A 117 -9.42 -3.78 8.88
CA LEU A 117 -8.61 -3.77 10.09
C LEU A 117 -8.74 -2.46 10.89
N ALA A 118 -8.95 -1.35 10.18
CA ALA A 118 -9.12 -0.04 10.79
C ALA A 118 -10.53 0.19 11.36
N ARG A 119 -11.51 -0.69 11.08
CA ARG A 119 -12.85 -0.61 11.68
C ARG A 119 -12.80 -0.88 13.18
N ARG A 120 -13.77 -0.29 13.89
CA ARG A 120 -14.01 -0.51 15.32
C ARG A 120 -15.52 -0.77 15.52
N PRO A 121 -15.93 -2.00 15.90
CA PRO A 121 -15.10 -3.21 16.02
C PRO A 121 -14.51 -3.67 14.67
N THR A 122 -13.51 -4.55 14.72
CA THR A 122 -12.90 -5.16 13.52
C THR A 122 -13.97 -5.84 12.66
N ALA A 123 -13.88 -5.70 11.33
CA ALA A 123 -14.90 -6.24 10.43
C ALA A 123 -14.94 -7.79 10.45
N PRO A 124 -16.13 -8.43 10.51
CA PRO A 124 -16.25 -9.89 10.49
C PRO A 124 -15.66 -10.57 9.25
N ARG A 125 -15.58 -9.86 8.12
CA ARG A 125 -15.04 -10.35 6.83
C ARG A 125 -13.51 -10.30 6.74
N LEU A 126 -12.83 -9.65 7.68
CA LEU A 126 -11.37 -9.50 7.63
C LEU A 126 -10.64 -10.86 7.59
N PRO A 127 -10.98 -11.87 8.41
CA PRO A 127 -10.32 -13.17 8.37
C PRO A 127 -10.32 -13.82 6.97
N ASP A 128 -11.44 -13.78 6.24
CA ASP A 128 -11.53 -14.37 4.89
C ASP A 128 -10.63 -13.64 3.88
N VAL A 129 -10.54 -12.31 3.99
CA VAL A 129 -9.63 -11.49 3.19
C VAL A 129 -8.17 -11.84 3.49
N LEU A 130 -7.81 -11.99 4.77
CA LEU A 130 -6.46 -12.39 5.18
C LEU A 130 -6.14 -13.80 4.67
N ALA A 131 -7.08 -14.75 4.73
CA ALA A 131 -6.89 -16.11 4.24
C ALA A 131 -6.58 -16.15 2.73
N CYS A 132 -7.25 -15.31 1.93
CA CYS A 132 -6.93 -15.15 0.51
C CYS A 132 -5.50 -14.62 0.28
N LEU A 133 -5.04 -13.67 1.09
CA LEU A 133 -3.67 -13.14 1.01
C LEU A 133 -2.63 -14.17 1.48
N VAL A 134 -2.92 -14.95 2.52
CA VAL A 134 -2.09 -16.07 2.99
C VAL A 134 -1.91 -17.11 1.90
N ALA A 135 -2.97 -17.42 1.15
CA ALA A 135 -2.92 -18.40 0.06
C ALA A 135 -1.92 -18.01 -1.07
N LEU A 136 -1.51 -16.73 -1.18
CA LEU A 136 -0.47 -16.33 -2.13
C LEU A 136 0.91 -16.92 -1.78
N ALA A 137 1.15 -17.30 -0.52
CA ALA A 137 2.39 -17.94 -0.11
C ALA A 137 2.55 -19.36 -0.69
N GLN A 138 1.44 -19.98 -1.13
CA GLN A 138 1.47 -21.28 -1.76
C GLN A 138 1.95 -21.16 -3.21
N PRO A 139 2.98 -21.93 -3.62
CA PRO A 139 3.47 -21.92 -5.00
C PRO A 139 2.37 -22.29 -6.01
N ALA A 140 2.38 -21.61 -7.16
CA ALA A 140 1.49 -21.90 -8.29
C ALA A 140 2.25 -22.62 -9.42
N ARG A 141 1.55 -23.48 -10.17
CA ARG A 141 2.09 -24.05 -11.41
C ARG A 141 1.80 -23.10 -12.56
N GLY A 142 2.83 -22.69 -13.31
CA GLY A 142 2.68 -21.92 -14.54
C GLY A 142 3.74 -22.34 -15.56
N GLU A 143 3.36 -22.52 -16.83
CA GLU A 143 4.26 -22.88 -17.94
C GLU A 143 5.25 -24.03 -17.62
N GLY A 144 4.77 -25.07 -16.91
CA GLY A 144 5.60 -26.23 -16.55
C GLY A 144 6.61 -26.00 -15.41
N ARG A 145 6.58 -24.84 -14.74
CA ARG A 145 7.44 -24.52 -13.59
C ARG A 145 6.64 -24.14 -12.34
N MET A 146 7.28 -24.30 -11.19
CA MET A 146 6.77 -23.76 -9.93
C MET A 146 7.12 -22.28 -9.84
N LEU A 147 6.10 -21.46 -9.60
CA LEU A 147 6.19 -20.02 -9.48
C LEU A 147 5.66 -19.59 -8.11
N PRO A 148 6.07 -18.42 -7.60
CA PRO A 148 5.40 -17.79 -6.47
C PRO A 148 3.88 -17.67 -6.70
N GLY A 149 3.07 -17.86 -5.66
CA GLY A 149 1.60 -17.80 -5.78
C GLY A 149 1.05 -16.43 -6.19
N TRP A 150 1.86 -15.38 -6.09
CA TRP A 150 1.56 -14.01 -6.54
C TRP A 150 2.14 -13.67 -7.91
N TRP A 151 2.69 -14.65 -8.65
CA TRP A 151 3.21 -14.40 -9.99
C TRP A 151 2.12 -13.86 -10.91
N SER A 152 2.42 -12.80 -11.66
CA SER A 152 1.46 -12.19 -12.57
C SER A 152 2.04 -12.01 -13.96
N ALA A 153 1.23 -12.31 -14.97
CA ALA A 153 1.57 -12.08 -16.38
C ALA A 153 1.43 -10.59 -16.77
N VAL A 154 0.75 -9.78 -15.97
CA VAL A 154 0.37 -8.41 -16.31
C VAL A 154 0.96 -7.44 -15.30
N GLY A 155 1.66 -6.41 -15.80
CA GLY A 155 2.27 -5.36 -15.01
C GLY A 155 1.27 -4.38 -14.39
N PRO A 156 1.73 -3.44 -13.55
CA PRO A 156 0.87 -2.45 -12.91
C PRO A 156 0.06 -1.59 -13.89
N ASP A 157 0.61 -1.31 -15.07
CA ASP A 157 -0.02 -0.53 -16.15
C ASP A 157 -1.02 -1.36 -16.99
N GLY A 158 -1.24 -2.62 -16.64
CA GLY A 158 -2.16 -3.51 -17.35
C GLY A 158 -1.57 -4.14 -18.61
N LYS A 159 -0.28 -3.94 -18.90
CA LYS A 159 0.38 -4.56 -20.05
C LYS A 159 0.95 -5.92 -19.70
N GLU A 160 0.90 -6.83 -20.65
CA GLU A 160 1.56 -8.12 -20.53
C GLU A 160 3.07 -7.96 -20.41
N MET A 161 3.65 -8.75 -19.52
CA MET A 161 5.09 -8.86 -19.31
C MET A 161 5.49 -10.28 -19.68
N VAL A 162 6.36 -10.41 -20.68
CA VAL A 162 6.81 -11.71 -21.20
C VAL A 162 7.41 -12.54 -20.06
N GLY A 163 6.90 -13.76 -19.85
CA GLY A 163 7.29 -14.66 -18.76
C GLY A 163 6.75 -14.29 -17.37
N GLY A 164 6.01 -13.18 -17.25
CA GLY A 164 5.45 -12.67 -16.01
C GLY A 164 6.50 -12.25 -14.98
N HIS A 165 6.02 -11.92 -13.78
CA HIS A 165 6.87 -11.43 -12.70
C HIS A 165 6.28 -11.64 -11.30
N GLY A 166 7.16 -11.71 -10.31
CA GLY A 166 6.84 -11.48 -8.90
C GLY A 166 7.07 -10.01 -8.56
N ASN A 167 5.99 -9.25 -8.33
CA ASN A 167 6.08 -7.82 -8.01
C ASN A 167 6.48 -7.62 -6.54
N ASN A 168 7.46 -6.75 -6.26
CA ASN A 168 8.05 -6.57 -4.93
C ASN A 168 7.61 -5.28 -4.22
N GLY A 169 6.99 -4.34 -4.93
CA GLY A 169 6.63 -3.02 -4.38
C GLY A 169 5.56 -3.06 -3.29
N MET A 170 5.40 -1.95 -2.56
CA MET A 170 4.32 -1.78 -1.58
C MET A 170 2.96 -1.61 -2.27
N ALA A 171 2.93 -0.86 -3.38
CA ALA A 171 1.69 -0.49 -4.04
C ALA A 171 1.05 -1.66 -4.81
N HIS A 172 1.83 -2.37 -5.62
CA HIS A 172 1.36 -3.52 -6.41
C HIS A 172 2.15 -4.81 -6.24
N GLY A 173 2.96 -4.91 -5.20
CA GLY A 173 3.80 -6.06 -4.95
C GLY A 173 3.57 -6.68 -3.58
N ILE A 174 4.33 -7.75 -3.31
CA ILE A 174 4.16 -8.61 -2.14
C ILE A 174 4.50 -7.90 -0.82
N ALA A 175 5.16 -6.74 -0.86
CA ALA A 175 5.37 -5.92 0.34
C ALA A 175 4.05 -5.40 0.93
N GLY A 176 3.01 -5.17 0.11
CA GLY A 176 1.68 -4.81 0.59
C GLY A 176 1.03 -5.92 1.43
N PRO A 177 0.82 -7.13 0.87
CA PRO A 177 0.37 -8.31 1.63
C PRO A 177 1.21 -8.58 2.88
N LEU A 178 2.55 -8.52 2.79
CA LEU A 178 3.43 -8.67 3.96
C LEU A 178 3.08 -7.65 5.07
N ALA A 179 2.96 -6.38 4.72
CA ALA A 179 2.66 -5.32 5.68
C ALA A 179 1.28 -5.51 6.33
N VAL A 180 0.21 -5.79 5.56
CA VAL A 180 -1.15 -5.91 6.13
C VAL A 180 -1.33 -7.18 6.97
N LEU A 181 -0.71 -8.30 6.59
CA LEU A 181 -0.72 -9.53 7.40
C LEU A 181 0.02 -9.31 8.72
N SER A 182 1.16 -8.61 8.68
CA SER A 182 1.93 -8.28 9.88
C SER A 182 1.19 -7.30 10.80
N LEU A 183 0.55 -6.27 10.24
CA LEU A 183 -0.30 -5.34 11.00
C LEU A 183 -1.50 -6.05 11.63
N SER A 184 -2.07 -7.05 10.95
CA SER A 184 -3.19 -7.84 11.47
C SER A 184 -2.74 -8.71 12.67
N LEU A 185 -1.58 -9.37 12.56
CA LEU A 185 -0.97 -10.10 13.70
C LEU A 185 -0.74 -9.17 14.91
N ARG A 186 -0.14 -8.00 14.68
CA ARG A 186 0.09 -6.99 15.73
C ARG A 186 -1.22 -6.49 16.37
N ALA A 187 -2.32 -6.53 15.65
CA ALA A 187 -3.65 -6.16 16.14
C ALA A 187 -4.41 -7.33 16.79
N GLY A 188 -3.79 -8.51 16.95
CA GLY A 188 -4.41 -9.70 17.52
C GLY A 188 -5.38 -10.41 16.57
N VAL A 189 -5.32 -10.15 15.26
CA VAL A 189 -6.13 -10.82 14.24
C VAL A 189 -5.26 -11.80 13.46
N SER A 190 -5.49 -13.09 13.70
CA SER A 190 -4.75 -14.20 13.09
C SER A 190 -5.66 -15.16 12.33
N VAL A 191 -5.19 -15.68 11.20
CA VAL A 191 -5.80 -16.81 10.46
C VAL A 191 -4.77 -17.93 10.26
N PRO A 192 -5.20 -19.18 9.98
CA PRO A 192 -4.28 -20.29 9.74
C PRO A 192 -3.24 -19.97 8.66
N GLY A 193 -1.97 -20.31 8.90
CA GLY A 193 -0.86 -20.09 7.97
C GLY A 193 -0.35 -18.66 7.85
N GLN A 194 -0.89 -17.69 8.61
CA GLN A 194 -0.53 -16.28 8.48
C GLN A 194 0.94 -15.98 8.81
N GLU A 195 1.47 -16.54 9.90
CA GLU A 195 2.89 -16.36 10.27
C GLU A 195 3.84 -16.98 9.24
N GLU A 196 3.50 -18.15 8.71
CA GLU A 196 4.26 -18.83 7.65
C GLU A 196 4.28 -18.01 6.36
N ALA A 197 3.13 -17.45 5.97
CA ALA A 197 3.02 -16.57 4.81
C ALA A 197 3.88 -15.29 4.99
N VAL A 198 3.83 -14.67 6.17
CA VAL A 198 4.69 -13.53 6.53
C VAL A 198 6.18 -13.91 6.38
N GLY A 199 6.60 -15.06 6.93
CA GLY A 199 7.96 -15.57 6.80
C GLY A 199 8.39 -15.81 5.34
N THR A 200 7.47 -16.35 4.53
CA THR A 200 7.68 -16.62 3.10
C THR A 200 7.90 -15.32 2.32
N PHE A 201 7.02 -14.34 2.47
CA PHE A 201 7.12 -13.06 1.78
C PHE A 201 8.33 -12.25 2.24
N ALA A 202 8.63 -12.25 3.54
CA ALA A 202 9.82 -11.60 4.10
C ALA A 202 11.11 -12.21 3.53
N THR A 203 11.19 -13.54 3.45
CA THR A 203 12.35 -14.25 2.88
C THR A 203 12.50 -13.94 1.39
N TRP A 204 11.41 -13.95 0.64
CA TRP A 204 11.41 -13.54 -0.76
C TRP A 204 11.94 -12.11 -0.94
N LEU A 205 11.39 -11.14 -0.20
CA LEU A 205 11.76 -9.73 -0.32
C LEU A 205 13.21 -9.47 0.14
N ASN A 206 13.74 -10.25 1.07
CA ASN A 206 15.16 -10.17 1.44
C ASN A 206 16.06 -10.56 0.26
N ARG A 207 15.67 -11.59 -0.51
CA ARG A 207 16.44 -12.06 -1.67
C ARG A 207 16.25 -11.18 -2.91
N HIS A 208 15.05 -10.67 -3.12
CA HIS A 208 14.63 -10.09 -4.40
C HIS A 208 14.23 -8.62 -4.35
N GLY A 209 14.04 -8.04 -3.16
CA GLY A 209 13.48 -6.70 -2.95
C GLY A 209 14.38 -5.53 -3.37
N THR A 210 15.59 -5.80 -3.85
CA THR A 210 16.43 -4.82 -4.56
C THR A 210 15.84 -4.45 -5.93
N HIS A 211 15.02 -5.32 -6.51
CA HIS A 211 14.32 -5.09 -7.77
C HIS A 211 12.85 -4.75 -7.52
N TYR A 212 12.26 -3.90 -8.36
CA TYR A 212 10.81 -3.64 -8.31
C TYR A 212 9.98 -4.88 -8.63
N TRP A 213 10.49 -5.73 -9.50
CA TRP A 213 9.89 -7.01 -9.84
C TRP A 213 10.96 -8.04 -10.18
N SER A 214 10.65 -9.31 -9.92
CA SER A 214 11.52 -10.42 -10.23
C SER A 214 10.96 -11.23 -11.39
N ALA A 215 11.71 -11.28 -12.48
CA ALA A 215 11.38 -12.09 -13.66
C ALA A 215 11.79 -13.55 -13.47
N ALA A 216 11.29 -14.40 -14.36
CA ALA A 216 11.53 -15.84 -14.38
C ALA A 216 13.03 -16.22 -14.32
N ALA A 217 13.90 -15.40 -14.92
CA ALA A 217 15.34 -15.59 -14.90
C ALA A 217 15.96 -15.43 -13.50
N HIS A 218 15.38 -14.58 -12.64
CA HIS A 218 15.89 -14.35 -11.28
C HIS A 218 15.62 -15.53 -10.34
N LEU A 219 14.65 -16.39 -10.66
CA LEU A 219 14.30 -17.57 -9.86
C LEU A 219 15.35 -18.67 -9.95
N ASN A 220 16.03 -18.76 -11.08
CA ASN A 220 16.97 -19.85 -11.38
C ASN A 220 18.42 -19.51 -10.97
N ALA A 221 18.70 -18.25 -10.64
CA ALA A 221 20.03 -17.79 -10.27
C ALA A 221 20.29 -18.05 -8.78
N GLU A 222 21.48 -18.57 -8.44
CA GLU A 222 21.91 -18.70 -7.03
C GLU A 222 21.82 -17.34 -6.32
N GLN A 223 22.28 -16.28 -7.00
CA GLN A 223 22.08 -14.90 -6.60
C GLN A 223 21.42 -14.12 -7.74
N PRO A 224 20.33 -13.38 -7.48
CA PRO A 224 19.77 -12.47 -8.48
C PRO A 224 20.84 -11.48 -8.96
N PRO A 225 20.83 -11.10 -10.26
CA PRO A 225 21.76 -10.10 -10.77
C PRO A 225 21.64 -8.79 -9.98
N ALA A 226 22.70 -7.98 -9.97
CA ALA A 226 22.63 -6.67 -9.34
C ALA A 226 21.53 -5.82 -9.97
N SER A 227 20.67 -5.21 -9.15
CA SER A 227 19.61 -4.32 -9.63
C SER A 227 20.21 -3.03 -10.16
N GLU A 228 19.70 -2.53 -11.29
CA GLU A 228 20.00 -1.17 -11.71
C GLU A 228 19.57 -0.14 -10.65
N PRO A 229 20.30 0.99 -10.50
CA PRO A 229 19.93 2.02 -9.54
C PRO A 229 18.53 2.63 -9.83
N ALA A 230 17.52 2.13 -9.13
CA ALA A 230 16.14 2.61 -9.24
C ALA A 230 15.82 3.76 -8.26
N ARG A 231 14.78 4.54 -8.59
CA ARG A 231 14.25 5.64 -7.75
C ARG A 231 13.71 5.08 -6.43
N GLN A 232 14.27 5.48 -5.30
CA GLN A 232 13.76 4.99 -4.01
C GLN A 232 12.44 5.68 -3.66
N SER A 233 11.43 4.89 -3.29
CA SER A 233 10.11 5.40 -2.91
C SER A 233 9.34 4.48 -1.97
N TRP A 234 8.18 4.95 -1.51
CA TRP A 234 7.19 4.13 -0.81
C TRP A 234 6.57 3.07 -1.73
N CYS A 235 6.09 3.43 -2.93
CA CYS A 235 5.33 2.51 -3.78
C CYS A 235 6.21 1.40 -4.40
N TYR A 236 7.41 1.77 -4.85
CA TYR A 236 8.40 0.92 -5.50
C TYR A 236 9.80 1.33 -5.05
N GLY A 237 10.41 0.53 -4.18
CA GLY A 237 11.74 0.80 -3.67
C GLY A 237 11.97 0.16 -2.32
N GLN A 238 13.24 0.17 -1.93
CA GLN A 238 13.67 -0.43 -0.67
C GLN A 238 13.09 0.26 0.57
N PRO A 239 12.81 1.58 0.64
CA PRO A 239 12.18 2.17 1.82
C PRO A 239 10.79 1.58 2.14
N GLY A 240 9.92 1.44 1.13
CA GLY A 240 8.62 0.78 1.31
C GLY A 240 8.75 -0.69 1.71
N ILE A 241 9.64 -1.42 1.04
CA ILE A 241 9.93 -2.84 1.34
C ILE A 241 10.49 -3.00 2.76
N ALA A 242 11.40 -2.12 3.18
CA ALA A 242 12.00 -2.13 4.50
C ALA A 242 10.94 -1.88 5.58
N ARG A 243 9.96 -0.99 5.35
CA ARG A 243 8.83 -0.84 6.28
C ARG A 243 8.02 -2.14 6.39
N ALA A 244 7.74 -2.83 5.28
CA ALA A 244 7.07 -4.12 5.33
C ALA A 244 7.88 -5.18 6.09
N GLN A 245 9.20 -5.22 5.90
CA GLN A 245 10.12 -6.10 6.63
C GLN A 245 10.16 -5.79 8.13
N GLN A 246 10.18 -4.51 8.51
CA GLN A 246 10.14 -4.08 9.91
C GLN A 246 8.82 -4.52 10.57
N LEU A 247 7.69 -4.34 9.90
CA LEU A 247 6.39 -4.80 10.39
C LEU A 247 6.35 -6.32 10.61
N ALA A 248 6.89 -7.08 9.66
CA ALA A 248 7.01 -8.53 9.76
C ALA A 248 7.89 -8.95 10.93
N ALA A 249 9.05 -8.32 11.07
CA ALA A 249 9.97 -8.56 12.16
C ALA A 249 9.35 -8.24 13.52
N LEU A 250 8.57 -7.16 13.64
CA LEU A 250 7.84 -6.82 14.85
C LEU A 250 6.74 -7.84 15.17
N ALA A 251 5.98 -8.28 14.16
CA ALA A 251 4.92 -9.27 14.33
C ALA A 251 5.47 -10.64 14.76
N LEU A 252 6.67 -11.01 14.31
CA LEU A 252 7.31 -12.29 14.60
C LEU A 252 8.34 -12.23 15.76
N GLY A 253 8.57 -11.06 16.36
CA GLY A 253 9.55 -10.88 17.43
C GLY A 253 11.03 -10.99 16.98
N ASP A 254 11.33 -10.79 15.69
CA ASP A 254 12.69 -10.89 15.14
C ASP A 254 13.44 -9.55 15.23
N HIS A 255 14.19 -9.35 16.31
CA HIS A 255 14.94 -8.11 16.52
C HIS A 255 16.03 -7.84 15.48
N ALA A 256 16.66 -8.89 14.93
CA ALA A 256 17.74 -8.75 13.95
C ALA A 256 17.20 -8.28 12.60
N ARG A 257 16.09 -8.87 12.13
CA ARG A 257 15.41 -8.40 10.91
C ARG A 257 14.85 -7.01 11.06
N ARG A 258 14.32 -6.66 12.23
CA ARG A 258 13.87 -5.28 12.51
C ARG A 258 15.03 -4.31 12.34
N GLN A 259 16.17 -4.59 12.98
CA GLN A 259 17.35 -3.75 12.89
C GLN A 259 17.84 -3.60 11.44
N ALA A 260 17.93 -4.70 10.68
CA ALA A 260 18.35 -4.67 9.29
C ALA A 260 17.41 -3.85 8.38
N ALA A 261 16.10 -3.94 8.60
CA ALA A 261 15.11 -3.13 7.89
C ALA A 261 15.28 -1.64 8.20
N GLU A 262 15.46 -1.29 9.47
CA GLU A 262 15.71 0.08 9.90
C GLU A 262 17.03 0.64 9.37
N ASP A 263 18.09 -0.16 9.34
CA ASP A 263 19.39 0.21 8.78
C ASP A 263 19.31 0.43 7.27
N THR A 264 18.51 -0.37 6.57
CA THR A 264 18.23 -0.17 5.14
C THR A 264 17.65 1.22 4.88
N VAL A 265 16.67 1.65 5.68
CA VAL A 265 16.07 3.00 5.57
C VAL A 265 17.11 4.08 5.86
N GLY A 266 17.88 3.92 6.94
CA GLY A 266 18.97 4.83 7.29
C GLY A 266 19.97 5.01 6.16
N ASN A 267 20.58 3.90 5.71
CA ASN A 267 21.63 3.90 4.69
C ASN A 267 21.16 4.53 3.38
N ILE A 268 19.95 4.20 2.92
CA ILE A 268 19.42 4.74 1.66
C ILE A 268 19.18 6.24 1.75
N LEU A 269 18.60 6.70 2.87
CA LEU A 269 18.17 8.08 3.01
C LEU A 269 19.28 9.01 3.51
N THR A 270 20.48 8.48 3.75
CA THR A 270 21.71 9.23 3.96
C THR A 270 22.69 9.16 2.77
N ASP A 271 22.43 8.32 1.77
CA ASP A 271 23.28 8.18 0.58
C ASP A 271 22.98 9.29 -0.46
N PRO A 272 23.92 10.21 -0.75
CA PRO A 272 23.72 11.28 -1.72
C PRO A 272 23.36 10.79 -3.13
N LEU A 273 23.90 9.65 -3.56
CA LEU A 273 23.63 9.09 -4.89
C LEU A 273 22.20 8.55 -5.01
N ARG A 274 21.65 8.03 -3.91
CA ARG A 274 20.24 7.61 -3.85
C ARG A 274 19.32 8.81 -3.76
N LEU A 275 19.67 9.79 -2.93
CA LEU A 275 18.89 11.02 -2.80
C LEU A 275 18.80 11.82 -4.10
N ALA A 276 19.87 11.87 -4.89
CA ALA A 276 19.90 12.55 -6.19
C ALA A 276 18.91 11.99 -7.22
N ARG A 277 18.41 10.75 -7.04
CA ARG A 277 17.42 10.11 -7.92
C ARG A 277 15.97 10.42 -7.54
N ILE A 278 15.75 11.10 -6.42
CA ILE A 278 14.41 11.48 -5.98
C ILE A 278 14.13 12.88 -6.50
N THR A 279 13.20 12.97 -7.45
CA THR A 279 12.99 14.17 -8.26
C THR A 279 11.67 14.87 -7.99
N ASP A 280 10.87 14.37 -7.05
CA ASP A 280 9.50 14.85 -6.89
C ASP A 280 9.02 14.73 -5.43
N SER A 281 7.99 15.50 -5.09
CA SER A 281 7.49 15.79 -3.74
C SER A 281 6.23 14.99 -3.37
N THR A 282 5.80 14.04 -4.20
CA THR A 282 4.58 13.23 -4.02
C THR A 282 4.62 12.22 -2.86
N LEU A 283 3.44 11.74 -2.44
CA LEU A 283 3.32 10.62 -1.50
C LEU A 283 3.68 9.28 -2.17
N CYS A 284 3.26 9.08 -3.42
CA CYS A 284 3.44 7.83 -4.12
C CYS A 284 4.93 7.50 -4.28
N HIS A 285 5.69 8.46 -4.83
CA HIS A 285 7.08 8.23 -5.21
C HIS A 285 8.08 9.32 -4.80
N GLY A 286 7.65 10.33 -4.05
CA GLY A 286 8.46 11.49 -3.72
C GLY A 286 8.85 11.64 -2.24
N TRP A 287 9.33 12.84 -1.92
CA TRP A 287 9.79 13.23 -0.58
C TRP A 287 8.72 13.02 0.50
N ALA A 288 7.45 13.30 0.20
CA ALA A 288 6.36 13.11 1.16
C ALA A 288 6.20 11.64 1.58
N GLY A 289 6.26 10.71 0.62
CA GLY A 289 6.17 9.28 0.90
C GLY A 289 7.33 8.80 1.77
N LEU A 290 8.56 9.22 1.44
CA LEU A 290 9.76 8.86 2.20
C LEU A 290 9.76 9.46 3.61
N LEU A 291 9.27 10.69 3.77
CA LEU A 291 9.08 11.30 5.09
C LEU A 291 8.12 10.47 5.94
N MET A 292 6.99 10.01 5.38
CA MET A 292 6.04 9.19 6.12
C MET A 292 6.58 7.80 6.46
N VAL A 293 7.29 7.15 5.53
CA VAL A 293 7.97 5.88 5.79
C VAL A 293 8.96 6.04 6.94
N THR A 294 9.80 7.08 6.90
CA THR A 294 10.84 7.30 7.92
C THR A 294 10.23 7.58 9.28
N ARG A 295 9.14 8.37 9.36
CA ARG A 295 8.42 8.60 10.62
C ARG A 295 7.82 7.31 11.18
N ALA A 296 7.21 6.47 10.35
CA ALA A 296 6.64 5.19 10.78
C ALA A 296 7.73 4.21 11.26
N VAL A 297 8.86 4.19 10.57
CA VAL A 297 10.03 3.37 10.95
C VAL A 297 10.60 3.82 12.29
N ALA A 298 10.76 5.13 12.47
CA ALA A 298 11.24 5.72 13.72
C ALA A 298 10.29 5.43 14.89
N ALA A 299 8.98 5.54 14.68
CA ALA A 299 7.98 5.33 15.73
C ALA A 299 7.99 3.91 16.33
N ASP A 300 8.30 2.89 15.51
CA ASP A 300 8.41 1.50 15.95
C ASP A 300 9.86 1.06 16.30
N SER A 301 10.84 1.98 16.21
CA SER A 301 12.25 1.69 16.52
C SER A 301 12.55 1.90 18.01
N PRO A 302 13.41 1.07 18.63
CA PRO A 302 13.93 1.35 19.97
C PRO A 302 14.91 2.53 20.01
N ALA A 303 15.36 3.03 18.85
CA ALA A 303 16.30 4.13 18.73
C ALA A 303 15.76 5.24 17.79
N PRO A 304 14.60 5.84 18.09
CA PRO A 304 13.91 6.78 17.19
C PRO A 304 14.76 8.02 16.84
N ALA A 305 15.61 8.46 17.77
CA ALA A 305 16.44 9.66 17.62
C ALA A 305 17.38 9.61 16.41
N ARG A 306 17.82 8.43 15.97
CA ARG A 306 18.73 8.30 14.81
C ARG A 306 18.09 8.72 13.49
N PHE A 307 16.76 8.72 13.42
CA PHE A 307 16.01 9.14 12.24
C PHE A 307 15.69 10.63 12.23
N ALA A 308 15.89 11.35 13.35
CA ALA A 308 15.54 12.77 13.45
C ALA A 308 16.25 13.64 12.38
N PRO A 309 17.56 13.49 12.12
CA PRO A 309 18.22 14.25 11.05
C PRO A 309 17.67 13.94 9.66
N ILE A 310 17.34 12.68 9.39
CA ILE A 310 16.77 12.23 8.12
C ILE A 310 15.37 12.83 7.94
N ILE A 311 14.53 12.76 8.97
CA ILE A 311 13.19 13.34 8.98
C ILE A 311 13.26 14.85 8.73
N GLN A 312 14.20 15.55 9.36
CA GLN A 312 14.39 16.98 9.17
C GLN A 312 14.83 17.33 7.74
N ASP A 313 15.74 16.56 7.15
CA ASP A 313 16.19 16.78 5.77
C ASP A 313 15.06 16.53 4.75
N LEU A 314 14.35 15.41 4.88
CA LEU A 314 13.20 15.07 4.03
C LEU A 314 12.08 16.11 4.14
N HIS A 315 11.80 16.58 5.37
CA HIS A 315 10.83 17.65 5.59
C HIS A 315 11.25 18.95 4.90
N ARG A 316 12.52 19.35 4.99
CA ARG A 316 13.05 20.55 4.33
C ARG A 316 12.93 20.47 2.81
N ARG A 317 13.30 19.33 2.23
CA ARG A 317 13.19 19.08 0.77
C ARG A 317 11.75 19.13 0.29
N LEU A 318 10.84 18.50 1.03
CA LEU A 318 9.42 18.54 0.73
C LEU A 318 8.86 19.97 0.82
N ALA A 319 9.19 20.68 1.89
CA ALA A 319 8.72 22.05 2.11
C ALA A 319 9.19 23.02 1.02
N ALA A 320 10.35 22.78 0.42
CA ALA A 320 10.92 23.63 -0.62
C ALA A 320 10.20 23.55 -1.98
N ASP A 321 9.49 22.45 -2.28
CA ASP A 321 9.05 22.17 -3.65
C ASP A 321 7.60 21.67 -3.79
N TRP A 322 6.92 21.34 -2.70
CA TRP A 322 5.57 20.74 -2.79
C TRP A 322 4.53 21.59 -3.53
N GLU A 323 4.68 22.92 -3.55
CA GLU A 323 3.75 23.84 -4.21
C GLU A 323 3.76 23.70 -5.73
N HIS A 324 4.89 23.28 -6.31
CA HIS A 324 5.04 23.10 -7.76
C HIS A 324 4.41 21.81 -8.29
N LEU A 325 3.94 20.92 -7.41
CA LEU A 325 3.22 19.71 -7.82
C LEU A 325 2.01 20.11 -8.67
N PRO A 326 1.86 19.60 -9.90
CA PRO A 326 0.80 20.06 -10.81
C PRO A 326 -0.58 19.58 -10.35
N LYS A 327 -0.66 18.38 -9.76
CA LYS A 327 -1.92 17.76 -9.36
C LYS A 327 -2.37 18.25 -7.98
N PRO A 328 -3.67 18.41 -7.73
CA PRO A 328 -4.19 18.79 -6.42
C PRO A 328 -4.37 17.59 -5.47
N GLY A 329 -4.26 16.37 -5.97
CA GLY A 329 -4.66 15.15 -5.28
C GLY A 329 -3.78 14.70 -4.11
N PHE A 330 -4.11 13.53 -3.59
CA PHE A 330 -3.46 12.85 -2.49
C PHE A 330 -2.16 12.15 -2.92
N MET A 331 -2.20 11.20 -3.88
CA MET A 331 -1.04 10.34 -4.12
C MET A 331 0.09 11.06 -4.85
N GLU A 332 -0.25 11.84 -5.87
CA GLU A 332 0.67 12.53 -6.75
C GLU A 332 0.51 14.06 -6.73
N GLY A 333 -0.20 14.58 -5.73
CA GLY A 333 -0.57 15.99 -5.68
C GLY A 333 -0.28 16.70 -4.38
N ARG A 334 -0.61 17.99 -4.40
CA ARG A 334 -0.40 18.93 -3.29
C ARG A 334 -1.10 18.49 -2.00
N ALA A 335 -2.27 17.84 -2.07
CA ALA A 335 -2.98 17.46 -0.86
C ALA A 335 -2.21 16.43 -0.03
N GLY A 336 -1.58 15.45 -0.66
CA GLY A 336 -0.75 14.46 0.04
C GLY A 336 0.53 15.05 0.62
N ALA A 337 1.20 15.93 -0.14
CA ALA A 337 2.38 16.63 0.35
C ALA A 337 2.05 17.49 1.57
N GLN A 338 0.93 18.21 1.54
CA GLN A 338 0.44 18.99 2.68
C GLN A 338 0.08 18.13 3.87
N LEU A 339 -0.56 16.96 3.67
CA LEU A 339 -0.81 16.00 4.74
C LEU A 339 0.50 15.53 5.38
N ALA A 340 1.53 15.22 4.58
CA ALA A 340 2.82 14.78 5.10
C ALA A 340 3.56 15.88 5.90
N LEU A 341 3.53 17.13 5.42
CA LEU A 341 4.13 18.27 6.13
C LEU A 341 3.46 18.52 7.49
N ASN A 342 2.13 18.42 7.54
CA ASN A 342 1.34 18.76 8.72
C ASN A 342 0.91 17.55 9.55
N ALA A 343 1.48 16.37 9.30
CA ALA A 343 1.04 15.14 9.97
C ALA A 343 1.26 15.23 11.49
N ASP A 344 0.18 15.43 12.23
CA ASP A 344 0.12 15.42 13.70
C ASP A 344 -0.44 14.09 14.24
N GLY A 345 -0.85 13.19 13.35
CA GLY A 345 -1.35 11.86 13.67
C GLY A 345 -2.84 11.81 14.04
N THR A 346 -3.56 12.93 14.01
CA THR A 346 -4.92 13.03 14.55
C THR A 346 -5.95 12.17 13.83
N THR A 347 -5.90 12.07 12.50
CA THR A 347 -6.90 11.27 11.75
C THR A 347 -6.44 9.84 11.46
N ALA A 348 -5.17 9.51 11.67
CA ALA A 348 -4.55 8.25 11.24
C ALA A 348 -4.71 7.94 9.73
N TRP A 349 -4.68 8.99 8.88
CA TRP A 349 -4.77 8.84 7.43
C TRP A 349 -3.64 7.99 6.82
N THR A 350 -2.48 7.91 7.45
CA THR A 350 -1.32 7.12 7.00
C THR A 350 -1.60 5.61 6.91
N ARG A 351 -2.69 5.14 7.53
CA ARG A 351 -3.19 3.76 7.41
C ARG A 351 -3.45 3.34 5.97
N VAL A 352 -3.85 4.27 5.09
CA VAL A 352 -4.04 3.98 3.65
C VAL A 352 -2.75 3.56 2.95
N LEU A 353 -1.60 3.94 3.51
CA LEU A 353 -0.27 3.64 3.00
C LEU A 353 0.39 2.45 3.72
N LEU A 354 -0.34 1.76 4.61
CA LEU A 354 0.19 0.73 5.52
C LEU A 354 1.32 1.25 6.43
N LEU A 355 1.27 2.53 6.79
CA LEU A 355 2.22 3.21 7.68
C LEU A 355 1.61 3.47 9.06
N ALA A 356 0.85 2.47 9.54
CA ALA A 356 0.15 2.49 10.83
C ALA A 356 1.07 2.10 11.98
#